data_AF-A0A512BPB7-F1
#
_entry.id   AF-A0A512BPB7-F1
#
_cell.length_a   1.000
_cell.length_b   1.000
_cell.length_c   1.000
_cell.angle_alpha   90.00
_cell.angle_beta   90.00
_cell.angle_gamma   90.00
#
_symmetry.space_group_name_H-M   'P 1'
#
loop_
_entity.id
_entity.type
_entity.pdbx_description
1 polymer ?
#
loop_
_entity_poly.entity_id
_entity_poly.type
_entity_poly.pdbx_seq_one_letter_code
_entity_poly.pdbx_strand_id
1 'polypeptide(L)'
;MGAVLTLAGLARLGFVTELLSKPIRYSYMNGIALTVLISQLPKLFGFSVESTGPLRDLLSIGGAILAGRTNWAALAIGLGALATILLLRGSKRVPGILVAVVGAAVIVGMLDLAERHDVAILGSLPQGLPGFSIPWIGVGDIVPVLIGGCAVAMVSFADTSVLSRAYAARTRTTVVPNQEMVGLGAANLATGFFQGFPISSSSSRTPVAEAAGART
;
A
#
# COMPACT_ATOMS: atom_id res chain seq x y z
N MET A 1 -6.69 -3.76 14.54
CA MET A 1 -6.50 -4.89 13.59
C MET A 1 -5.81 -6.09 14.23
N GLY A 2 -4.55 -5.98 14.67
CA GLY A 2 -3.77 -7.13 15.15
C GLY A 2 -4.48 -7.96 16.23
N ALA A 3 -4.91 -7.31 17.32
CA ALA A 3 -5.67 -7.97 18.38
C ALA A 3 -6.98 -8.63 17.87
N VAL A 4 -7.70 -7.96 16.97
CA VAL A 4 -8.95 -8.47 16.38
C VAL A 4 -8.70 -9.80 15.65
N LEU A 5 -7.66 -9.85 14.80
CA LEU A 5 -7.32 -11.05 14.05
C LEU A 5 -6.83 -12.18 14.95
N THR A 6 -5.97 -11.88 15.93
CA THR A 6 -5.48 -12.88 16.88
C THR A 6 -6.63 -13.51 17.65
N LEU A 7 -7.53 -12.68 18.21
CA LEU A 7 -8.70 -13.17 18.96
C LEU A 7 -9.67 -13.94 18.06
N ALA A 8 -9.95 -13.45 16.86
CA ALA A 8 -10.79 -14.15 15.89
C ALA A 8 -10.20 -15.52 15.51
N GLY A 9 -8.87 -15.62 15.42
CA GLY A 9 -8.16 -16.85 15.04
C GLY A 9 -8.25 -17.90 16.12
N LEU A 10 -8.08 -17.49 17.37
CA LEU A 10 -8.28 -18.34 18.55
C LEU A 10 -9.75 -18.79 18.67
N ALA A 11 -10.70 -17.91 18.36
CA ALA A 11 -12.14 -18.21 18.32
C ALA A 11 -12.57 -19.03 17.09
N ARG A 12 -11.63 -19.45 16.24
CA ARG A 12 -11.86 -20.26 15.02
C ARG A 12 -12.77 -19.60 13.97
N LEU A 13 -12.72 -18.27 13.86
CA LEU A 13 -13.54 -17.50 12.91
C LEU A 13 -12.94 -17.41 11.49
N GLY A 14 -11.95 -18.25 11.14
CA GLY A 14 -11.30 -18.23 9.82
C GLY A 14 -12.23 -18.53 8.64
N PHE A 15 -13.37 -19.17 8.90
CA PHE A 15 -14.41 -19.46 7.90
C PHE A 15 -15.02 -18.20 7.27
N VAL A 16 -14.91 -17.04 7.93
CA VAL A 16 -15.48 -15.76 7.43
C VAL A 16 -14.97 -15.42 6.03
N THR A 17 -13.76 -15.88 5.66
CA THR A 17 -13.22 -15.65 4.31
C THR A 17 -13.88 -16.47 3.20
N GLU A 18 -14.68 -17.47 3.55
CA GLU A 18 -15.49 -18.24 2.60
C GLU A 18 -16.76 -17.47 2.21
N LEU A 19 -17.18 -16.50 3.03
CA LEU A 19 -18.36 -15.66 2.78
C LEU A 19 -18.08 -14.52 1.78
N LEU A 20 -16.83 -14.34 1.38
CA LEU A 20 -16.43 -13.29 0.44
C LEU A 20 -16.47 -13.81 -1.00
N SER A 21 -17.49 -13.36 -1.73
CA SER A 21 -17.69 -13.75 -3.12
C SER A 21 -16.63 -13.12 -4.05
N LYS A 22 -16.31 -13.82 -5.16
CA LYS A 22 -15.41 -13.29 -6.20
C LYS A 22 -15.82 -11.89 -6.69
N PRO A 23 -17.12 -11.58 -6.93
CA PRO A 23 -17.56 -10.25 -7.31
C PRO A 23 -17.16 -9.15 -6.32
N ILE A 24 -17.35 -9.35 -5.01
CA ILE A 24 -16.99 -8.36 -3.97
C ILE A 24 -15.50 -8.00 -4.08
N ARG A 25 -14.65 -9.01 -4.28
CA ARG A 25 -13.20 -8.82 -4.42
C ARG A 25 -12.84 -8.00 -5.65
N TYR A 26 -13.42 -8.30 -6.82
CA TYR A 26 -13.12 -7.54 -8.03
C TYR A 26 -13.55 -6.08 -7.93
N SER A 27 -14.73 -5.82 -7.37
CA SER A 27 -15.22 -4.46 -7.12
C SER A 27 -14.29 -3.71 -6.16
N TYR A 28 -13.87 -4.37 -5.08
CA TYR A 28 -12.93 -3.82 -4.10
C TYR A 28 -11.58 -3.48 -4.73
N MET A 29 -10.97 -4.41 -5.48
CA MET A 29 -9.67 -4.18 -6.14
C MET A 29 -9.74 -3.03 -7.16
N ASN A 30 -10.79 -2.99 -7.98
CA ASN A 30 -10.97 -1.91 -8.94
C ASN A 30 -11.22 -0.57 -8.25
N GLY A 31 -12.00 -0.55 -7.17
CA GLY A 31 -12.27 0.65 -6.37
C GLY A 31 -11.01 1.22 -5.73
N ILE A 32 -10.17 0.37 -5.15
CA ILE A 32 -8.85 0.77 -4.61
C ILE A 32 -7.93 1.24 -5.73
N ALA A 33 -7.83 0.49 -6.83
CA ALA A 33 -6.98 0.90 -7.95
C ALA A 33 -7.36 2.31 -8.44
N LEU A 34 -8.66 2.58 -8.60
CA LEU A 34 -9.15 3.90 -9.00
C LEU A 34 -8.83 4.97 -7.95
N THR A 35 -9.04 4.70 -6.67
CA THR A 35 -8.76 5.65 -5.58
C THR A 35 -7.26 5.95 -5.45
N VAL A 36 -6.41 4.93 -5.62
CA VAL A 36 -4.95 5.08 -5.67
C VAL A 36 -4.54 5.94 -6.86
N LEU A 37 -5.09 5.66 -8.06
CA LEU A 37 -4.81 6.48 -9.25
C LEU A 37 -5.18 7.95 -9.01
N ILE A 38 -6.40 8.21 -8.51
CA ILE A 38 -6.86 9.58 -8.22
C ILE A 38 -5.95 10.26 -7.18
N SER A 39 -5.59 9.58 -6.09
CA SER A 39 -4.73 10.14 -5.04
C SER A 39 -3.27 10.35 -5.47
N GLN A 40 -2.80 9.71 -6.54
CA GLN A 40 -1.46 9.94 -7.09
C GLN A 40 -1.42 11.07 -8.13
N LEU A 41 -2.55 11.44 -8.76
CA LEU A 41 -2.58 12.49 -9.78
C LEU A 41 -2.04 13.84 -9.26
N PRO A 42 -2.48 14.40 -8.10
CA PRO A 42 -1.94 15.67 -7.61
C PRO A 42 -0.40 15.65 -7.50
N LYS A 43 0.14 14.55 -6.96
CA LYS A 43 1.58 14.36 -6.77
C LYS A 43 2.33 14.32 -8.10
N LEU A 44 1.74 13.70 -9.13
CA LEU A 44 2.31 13.69 -10.48
C LEU A 44 2.37 15.10 -11.08
N PHE A 45 1.36 15.93 -10.84
CA PHE A 45 1.34 17.34 -11.27
C PHE A 45 2.12 18.27 -10.32
N GLY A 46 2.70 17.75 -9.24
CA GLY A 46 3.52 18.48 -8.27
C GLY A 46 2.75 19.41 -7.33
N PHE A 47 1.47 19.11 -7.06
CA PHE A 47 0.69 19.83 -6.05
C PHE A 47 -0.03 18.86 -5.10
N SER A 48 -0.58 19.40 -4.01
CA SER A 48 -1.36 18.63 -3.02
C SER A 48 -2.82 19.06 -3.04
N VAL A 49 -3.71 18.10 -2.79
CA VAL A 49 -5.15 18.31 -2.62
C VAL A 49 -5.58 17.67 -1.31
N GLU A 50 -6.41 18.37 -0.55
CA GLU A 50 -7.01 17.82 0.66
C GLU A 50 -8.04 16.75 0.28
N SER A 51 -7.76 15.51 0.68
CA SER A 51 -8.59 14.35 0.33
C SER A 51 -9.93 14.44 1.03
N THR A 52 -10.99 14.70 0.27
CA THR A 52 -12.38 14.74 0.77
C THR A 52 -13.27 13.68 0.12
N GLY A 53 -12.68 12.85 -0.75
CA GLY A 53 -13.30 11.68 -1.36
C GLY A 53 -13.02 11.63 -2.86
N PRO A 54 -12.93 10.43 -3.48
CA PRO A 54 -12.36 10.28 -4.83
C PRO A 54 -13.00 11.16 -5.92
N LEU A 55 -14.33 11.35 -5.87
CA LEU A 55 -15.05 12.18 -6.84
C LEU A 55 -14.76 13.68 -6.66
N ARG A 56 -14.71 14.15 -5.42
CA ARG A 56 -14.42 15.57 -5.09
C ARG A 56 -12.94 15.88 -5.30
N ASP A 57 -12.08 14.91 -5.05
CA ASP A 57 -10.65 14.98 -5.36
C ASP A 57 -10.46 15.15 -6.88
N LEU A 58 -11.20 14.43 -7.72
CA LEU A 58 -11.10 14.58 -9.18
C LEU A 58 -11.48 15.99 -9.67
N LEU A 59 -12.55 16.56 -9.11
CA LEU A 59 -12.98 17.93 -9.44
C LEU A 59 -11.96 18.98 -8.99
N SER A 60 -11.40 18.83 -7.79
CA SER A 60 -10.39 19.74 -7.27
C SER A 60 -9.05 19.62 -8.00
N ILE A 61 -8.66 18.42 -8.43
CA ILE A 61 -7.52 18.20 -9.33
C ILE A 61 -7.73 18.94 -10.66
N GLY A 62 -8.89 18.76 -11.29
CA GLY A 62 -9.22 19.44 -12.55
C GLY A 62 -9.18 20.97 -12.42
N GLY A 63 -9.77 21.50 -11.34
CA GLY A 63 -9.72 22.93 -11.03
C GLY A 63 -8.30 23.45 -10.80
N ALA A 64 -7.46 22.69 -10.09
CA ALA A 64 -6.07 23.07 -9.83
C ALA A 64 -5.22 23.10 -11.10
N ILE A 65 -5.41 22.14 -12.01
CA ILE A 65 -4.72 22.10 -13.31
C ILE A 65 -5.14 23.27 -14.17
N LEU A 66 -6.45 23.56 -14.27
CA LEU A 66 -6.97 24.69 -15.04
C LEU A 66 -6.51 26.05 -14.47
N ALA A 67 -6.33 26.13 -13.15
CA ALA A 67 -5.77 27.29 -12.47
C ALA A 67 -4.23 27.44 -12.63
N GLY A 68 -3.58 26.54 -13.39
CA GLY A 68 -2.14 26.62 -13.65
C GLY A 68 -1.25 26.21 -12.49
N ARG A 69 -1.75 25.45 -11.51
CA ARG A 69 -0.96 24.97 -10.35
C ARG A 69 -0.01 23.81 -10.69
N THR A 70 0.08 23.42 -11.95
CA THR A 70 0.95 22.33 -12.40
C THR A 70 2.41 22.74 -12.32
N ASN A 71 3.20 21.95 -11.58
CA ASN A 71 4.64 22.02 -11.63
C ASN A 71 5.15 21.15 -12.79
N TRP A 72 5.62 21.80 -13.86
CA TRP A 72 6.11 21.11 -15.06
C TRP A 72 7.36 20.26 -14.83
N ALA A 73 8.23 20.65 -13.89
CA ALA A 73 9.41 19.87 -13.55
C ALA A 73 9.01 18.56 -12.83
N ALA A 74 8.10 18.65 -11.86
CA ALA A 74 7.55 17.48 -11.19
C ALA A 74 6.83 16.54 -12.17
N LEU A 75 6.04 17.10 -13.08
CA LEU A 75 5.35 16.33 -14.12
C LEU A 75 6.34 15.62 -15.05
N ALA A 76 7.39 16.30 -15.51
CA ALA A 76 8.43 15.71 -16.35
C ALA A 76 9.16 14.55 -15.65
N ILE A 77 9.52 14.72 -14.37
CA ILE A 77 10.14 13.66 -13.56
C ILE A 77 9.19 12.47 -13.41
N GLY A 78 7.93 12.72 -13.05
CA GLY A 78 6.95 11.65 -12.83
C GLY A 78 6.62 10.87 -14.11
N LEU A 79 6.46 11.57 -15.25
CA LEU A 79 6.28 10.93 -16.55
C LEU A 79 7.54 10.19 -17.00
N GLY A 80 8.73 10.74 -16.76
CA GLY A 80 10.00 10.07 -17.04
C GLY A 80 10.20 8.80 -16.21
N ALA A 81 9.84 8.85 -14.93
CA ALA A 81 9.84 7.68 -14.05
C ALA A 81 8.85 6.61 -14.54
N LEU A 82 7.64 7.00 -14.90
CA LEU A 82 6.63 6.09 -15.44
C LEU A 82 7.10 5.44 -16.76
N ALA A 83 7.64 6.24 -17.69
CA ALA A 83 8.19 5.74 -18.94
C ALA A 83 9.32 4.74 -18.69
N THR A 84 10.24 5.06 -17.77
CA THR A 84 11.34 4.16 -17.38
C THR A 84 10.82 2.83 -16.83
N ILE A 85 9.81 2.87 -15.96
CA ILE A 85 9.18 1.65 -15.40
C ILE A 85 8.54 0.81 -16.50
N LEU A 86 7.82 1.44 -17.44
CA LEU A 86 7.14 0.74 -18.53
C LEU A 86 8.12 0.12 -19.53
N LEU A 87 9.18 0.85 -19.90
CA LEU A 87 10.23 0.38 -20.81
C LEU A 87 11.03 -0.78 -20.21
N LEU A 88 11.29 -0.76 -18.90
CA LEU A 88 12.06 -1.79 -18.21
C LEU A 88 11.21 -2.94 -17.63
N ARG A 89 9.87 -2.90 -17.80
CA ARG A 89 8.94 -3.91 -17.25
C ARG A 89 9.27 -5.34 -17.70
N GLY A 90 9.82 -5.50 -18.91
CA GLY A 90 10.20 -6.82 -19.45
C GLY A 90 11.58 -7.31 -19.03
N SER A 91 12.40 -6.48 -18.39
CA SER A 91 13.77 -6.84 -18.01
C SER A 91 13.77 -7.73 -16.77
N LYS A 92 14.32 -8.95 -16.90
CA LYS A 92 14.48 -9.88 -15.77
C LYS A 92 15.63 -9.52 -14.82
N ARG A 93 16.56 -8.67 -15.27
CA ARG A 93 17.80 -8.35 -14.53
C ARG A 93 17.76 -6.97 -13.86
N VAL A 94 17.00 -6.03 -14.42
CA VAL A 94 17.02 -4.63 -13.99
C VAL A 94 15.65 -4.24 -13.45
N PRO A 95 15.50 -3.99 -12.14
CA PRO A 95 14.24 -3.55 -11.56
C PRO A 95 13.91 -2.12 -12.02
N GLY A 96 12.98 -1.97 -12.95
CA GLY A 96 12.63 -0.66 -13.52
C GLY A 96 12.22 0.40 -12.50
N ILE A 97 11.54 -0.01 -11.42
CA ILE A 97 11.18 0.86 -10.29
C ILE A 97 12.42 1.43 -9.59
N LEU A 98 13.43 0.59 -9.35
CA LEU A 98 14.66 1.02 -8.68
C LEU A 98 15.43 2.02 -9.54
N VAL A 99 15.53 1.75 -10.86
CA VAL A 99 16.18 2.67 -11.81
C VAL A 99 15.44 4.00 -11.86
N ALA A 100 14.11 3.99 -11.92
CA ALA A 100 13.31 5.21 -11.94
C ALA A 100 13.49 6.04 -10.66
N VAL A 101 13.47 5.41 -9.48
CA VAL A 101 13.64 6.10 -8.19
C VAL A 101 15.06 6.68 -8.04
N VAL A 102 16.09 5.88 -8.31
CA VAL A 102 17.49 6.33 -8.21
C VAL A 102 17.77 7.43 -9.24
N GLY A 103 17.32 7.25 -10.48
CA GLY A 103 17.48 8.24 -11.55
C GLY A 103 16.79 9.55 -11.21
N ALA A 104 15.52 9.51 -10.75
CA ALA A 104 14.81 10.70 -10.32
C ALA A 104 15.50 11.41 -9.15
N ALA A 105 15.97 10.67 -8.14
CA ALA A 105 16.68 11.24 -6.99
C ALA A 105 17.99 11.92 -7.42
N VAL A 106 18.78 11.29 -8.30
CA VAL A 106 20.01 11.86 -8.84
C VAL A 106 19.73 13.12 -9.65
N ILE A 107 18.73 13.09 -10.55
CA ILE A 107 18.36 14.24 -11.39
C ILE A 107 17.89 15.41 -10.51
N VAL A 108 16.97 15.17 -9.58
CA VAL A 108 16.44 16.19 -8.67
C VAL A 108 17.55 16.79 -7.82
N GLY A 109 18.45 15.96 -7.29
CA GLY A 109 19.55 16.41 -6.42
C GLY A 109 20.67 17.15 -7.17
N MET A 110 21.07 16.69 -8.37
CA MET A 110 22.15 17.32 -9.13
C MET A 110 21.75 18.66 -9.77
N LEU A 111 20.49 18.77 -10.19
CA LEU A 111 19.97 19.98 -10.83
C LEU A 111 19.26 20.91 -9.84
N ASP A 112 19.18 20.51 -8.57
CA ASP A 112 18.58 21.27 -7.47
C ASP A 112 17.13 21.71 -7.74
N LEU A 113 16.32 20.76 -8.22
CA LEU A 113 14.95 21.03 -8.67
C LEU A 113 14.01 21.41 -7.52
N ALA A 114 14.36 21.05 -6.28
CA ALA A 114 13.61 21.47 -5.12
C ALA A 114 13.69 23.01 -4.96
N GLU A 115 14.89 23.59 -4.99
CA GLU A 115 15.06 25.05 -4.85
C GLU A 115 14.67 25.82 -6.11
N ARG A 116 15.02 25.30 -7.30
CA ARG A 116 14.83 26.01 -8.57
C ARG A 116 13.42 25.94 -9.14
N HIS A 117 12.72 24.84 -8.87
CA HIS A 117 11.44 24.54 -9.51
C HIS A 117 10.37 24.11 -8.50
N ASP A 118 10.58 24.28 -7.20
CA ASP A 118 9.62 23.95 -6.14
C ASP A 118 9.10 22.50 -6.23
N VAL A 119 9.99 21.57 -6.63
CA VAL A 119 9.66 20.15 -6.68
C VAL A 119 9.66 19.60 -5.26
N ALA A 120 8.51 19.10 -4.81
CA ALA A 120 8.37 18.51 -3.49
C ALA A 120 9.32 17.30 -3.30
N ILE A 121 10.13 17.33 -2.25
CA ILE A 121 11.04 16.26 -1.85
C ILE A 121 10.67 15.71 -0.46
N LEU A 122 11.14 14.48 -0.17
CA LEU A 122 10.86 13.80 1.10
C LEU A 122 11.54 14.42 2.33
N GLY A 123 12.55 15.27 2.12
CA GLY A 123 13.34 15.86 3.21
C GLY A 123 14.23 14.84 3.93
N SER A 124 14.58 15.12 5.18
CA SER A 124 15.40 14.23 6.00
C SER A 124 14.60 13.05 6.53
N LEU A 125 15.09 11.83 6.31
CA LEU A 125 14.53 10.62 6.90
C LEU A 125 15.14 10.35 8.29
N PRO A 126 14.34 9.96 9.29
CA PRO A 126 14.86 9.55 10.59
C PRO A 126 15.76 8.31 10.42
N GLN A 127 16.92 8.33 11.07
CA GLN A 127 17.87 7.22 11.03
C GLN A 127 17.61 6.23 12.17
N GLY A 128 17.84 4.95 11.90
CA GLY A 128 17.71 3.88 12.88
C GLY A 128 16.38 3.13 12.83
N LEU A 129 16.20 2.19 13.76
CA LEU A 129 14.96 1.43 13.92
C LEU A 129 13.91 2.30 14.64
N PRO A 130 12.62 2.19 14.28
CA PRO A 130 11.57 2.81 15.07
C PRO A 130 11.61 2.27 16.51
N GLY A 131 11.47 3.15 17.49
CA GLY A 131 11.46 2.77 18.90
C GLY A 131 10.23 1.92 19.23
N PHE A 132 10.39 1.01 20.19
CA PHE A 132 9.25 0.31 20.78
C PHE A 132 8.32 1.34 21.45
N SER A 133 7.04 1.30 21.09
CA SER A 133 6.02 2.21 21.61
C SER A 133 4.73 1.46 21.89
N ILE A 134 4.12 1.71 23.04
CA ILE A 134 2.77 1.20 23.32
C ILE A 134 1.77 2.23 22.76
N PRO A 135 0.94 1.85 21.77
CA PRO A 135 -0.05 2.76 21.22
C PRO A 135 -1.13 3.03 22.28
N TRP A 136 -1.17 4.26 22.79
CA TRP A 136 -2.22 4.71 23.69
C TRP A 136 -3.46 5.12 22.89
N ILE A 137 -4.63 4.62 23.29
CA ILE A 137 -5.91 4.93 22.66
C ILE A 137 -6.71 5.79 23.64
N GLY A 138 -7.06 7.01 23.23
CA GLY A 138 -7.94 7.88 24.01
C GLY A 138 -9.35 7.31 24.07
N VAL A 139 -10.10 7.62 25.13
CA VAL A 139 -11.47 7.08 25.34
C VAL A 139 -12.39 7.39 24.16
N GLY A 140 -12.27 8.57 23.56
CA GLY A 140 -13.05 8.97 22.38
C GLY A 140 -12.70 8.21 21.11
N ASP A 141 -11.49 7.64 21.02
CA ASP A 141 -11.00 6.94 19.84
C ASP A 141 -11.22 5.43 19.92
N ILE A 142 -11.63 4.88 21.06
CA ILE A 142 -11.85 3.44 21.24
C ILE A 142 -12.82 2.89 20.19
N VAL A 143 -13.99 3.53 20.04
CA VAL A 143 -15.02 3.07 19.10
C VAL A 143 -14.56 3.23 17.65
N PRO A 144 -14.06 4.41 17.19
CA PRO A 144 -13.50 4.56 15.85
C PRO A 144 -12.38 3.56 15.53
N VAL A 145 -11.43 3.37 16.45
CA VAL A 145 -10.29 2.45 16.28
C VAL A 145 -10.75 1.00 16.24
N LEU A 146 -11.76 0.63 17.03
CA LEU A 146 -12.31 -0.72 17.01
C LEU A 146 -13.04 -1.00 15.69
N ILE A 147 -13.92 -0.09 15.24
CA ILE A 147 -14.66 -0.23 13.98
C ILE A 147 -13.69 -0.27 12.80
N GLY A 148 -12.80 0.72 12.69
CA GLY A 148 -11.77 0.75 11.65
C GLY A 148 -10.84 -0.45 11.72
N GLY A 149 -10.47 -0.86 12.93
CA GLY A 149 -9.64 -2.04 13.18
C GLY A 149 -10.27 -3.35 12.73
N CYS A 150 -11.58 -3.52 12.91
CA CYS A 150 -12.37 -4.65 12.42
C CYS A 150 -12.50 -4.62 10.89
N ALA A 151 -12.77 -3.46 10.30
CA ALA A 151 -12.87 -3.30 8.85
C ALA A 151 -11.55 -3.65 8.16
N VAL A 152 -10.43 -3.07 8.62
CA VAL A 152 -9.10 -3.35 8.07
C VAL A 152 -8.68 -4.80 8.32
N ALA A 153 -9.03 -5.39 9.47
CA ALA A 153 -8.80 -6.81 9.75
C ALA A 153 -9.52 -7.72 8.74
N MET A 154 -10.80 -7.50 8.51
CA MET A 154 -11.60 -8.28 7.57
C MET A 154 -11.02 -8.22 6.17
N VAL A 155 -10.71 -7.01 5.70
CA VAL A 155 -10.17 -6.77 4.36
C VAL A 155 -8.77 -7.38 4.19
N SER A 156 -7.88 -7.21 5.18
CA SER A 156 -6.52 -7.74 5.11
C SER A 156 -6.48 -9.26 5.19
N PHE A 157 -7.34 -9.86 6.01
CA PHE A 157 -7.46 -11.31 6.10
C PHE A 157 -8.10 -11.90 4.84
N ALA A 158 -9.08 -11.20 4.24
CA ALA A 158 -9.65 -11.58 2.96
C ALA A 158 -8.59 -11.65 1.85
N ASP A 159 -7.79 -10.59 1.69
CA ASP A 159 -6.72 -10.52 0.70
C ASP A 159 -5.68 -11.63 0.92
N THR A 160 -5.21 -11.77 2.16
CA THR A 160 -4.24 -12.79 2.55
C THR A 160 -4.75 -14.20 2.30
N SER A 161 -5.97 -14.52 2.74
CA SER A 161 -6.56 -15.84 2.59
C SER A 161 -6.81 -16.21 1.11
N VAL A 162 -7.18 -15.23 0.28
CA VAL A 162 -7.29 -15.42 -1.17
C VAL A 162 -5.94 -15.78 -1.78
N LEU A 163 -4.89 -15.03 -1.46
CA LEU A 163 -3.55 -15.28 -1.99
C LEU A 163 -3.03 -16.64 -1.50
N SER A 164 -3.11 -16.91 -0.20
CA SER A 164 -2.68 -18.18 0.40
C SER A 164 -3.37 -19.39 -0.24
N ARG A 165 -4.70 -19.35 -0.43
CA ARG A 165 -5.44 -20.45 -1.09
C ARG A 165 -5.07 -20.61 -2.57
N ALA A 166 -4.89 -19.51 -3.30
CA ALA A 166 -4.50 -19.56 -4.71
C ALA A 166 -3.12 -20.23 -4.88
N TYR A 167 -2.19 -19.94 -3.98
CA TYR A 167 -0.87 -20.54 -3.95
C TYR A 167 -0.92 -22.00 -3.48
N ALA A 168 -1.65 -22.31 -2.42
CA ALA A 168 -1.82 -23.67 -1.92
C ALA A 168 -2.37 -24.63 -2.97
N ALA A 169 -3.33 -24.16 -3.79
CA ALA A 169 -3.85 -24.93 -4.92
C ALA A 169 -2.78 -25.21 -5.99
N ARG A 170 -1.85 -24.27 -6.23
CA ARG A 170 -0.75 -24.42 -7.20
C ARG A 170 0.37 -25.31 -6.69
N THR A 171 0.77 -25.13 -5.43
CA THR A 171 1.88 -25.85 -4.79
C THR A 171 1.45 -27.18 -4.18
N ARG A 172 0.14 -27.51 -4.23
CA ARG A 172 -0.47 -28.70 -3.59
C ARG A 172 -0.21 -28.75 -2.09
N THR A 173 -0.19 -27.59 -1.43
CA THR A 173 -0.11 -27.48 0.03
C THR A 173 -1.48 -27.20 0.62
N THR A 174 -1.58 -27.29 1.95
CA THR A 174 -2.80 -26.97 2.69
C THR A 174 -2.63 -25.66 3.45
N VAL A 175 -3.68 -24.85 3.50
CA VAL A 175 -3.74 -23.62 4.29
C VAL A 175 -4.72 -23.81 5.43
N VAL A 176 -4.32 -23.47 6.64
CA VAL A 176 -5.17 -23.50 7.84
C VAL A 176 -5.62 -22.06 8.14
N PRO A 177 -6.88 -21.67 7.83
CA PRO A 177 -7.30 -20.26 7.89
C PRO A 177 -7.16 -19.62 9.27
N ASN A 178 -7.43 -20.36 10.34
CA ASN A 178 -7.29 -19.86 11.71
C ASN A 178 -5.83 -19.56 12.06
N GLN A 179 -4.88 -20.38 11.58
CA GLN A 179 -3.46 -20.18 11.80
C GLN A 179 -2.94 -18.97 11.01
N GLU A 180 -3.37 -18.81 9.76
CA GLU A 180 -3.10 -17.60 8.96
C GLU A 180 -3.61 -16.35 9.67
N MET A 181 -4.81 -16.41 10.24
CA MET A 181 -5.42 -15.27 10.93
C MET A 181 -4.64 -14.90 12.20
N VAL A 182 -4.21 -15.88 13.00
CA VAL A 182 -3.34 -15.63 14.17
C VAL A 182 -1.98 -15.10 13.74
N GLY A 183 -1.37 -15.66 12.69
CA GLY A 183 -0.08 -15.20 12.16
C GLY A 183 -0.13 -13.76 11.68
N LEU A 184 -1.16 -13.40 10.90
CA LEU A 184 -1.39 -12.02 10.45
C LEU A 184 -1.70 -11.07 11.62
N GLY A 185 -2.43 -11.55 12.63
CA GLY A 185 -2.73 -10.81 13.85
C GLY A 185 -1.46 -10.50 14.66
N ALA A 186 -0.62 -11.51 14.89
CA ALA A 186 0.67 -11.37 15.56
C ALA A 186 1.62 -10.41 14.82
N ALA A 187 1.71 -10.55 13.50
CA ALA A 187 2.51 -9.63 12.67
C ALA A 187 2.04 -8.17 12.82
N ASN A 188 0.71 -7.94 12.80
CA ASN A 188 0.16 -6.59 12.95
C ASN A 188 0.24 -6.04 14.39
N LEU A 189 0.25 -6.89 15.42
CA LEU A 189 0.55 -6.47 16.79
C LEU A 189 2.00 -5.97 16.90
N ALA A 190 2.95 -6.75 16.37
CA ALA A 190 4.35 -6.33 16.29
C ALA A 190 4.49 -5.02 15.52
N THR A 191 3.88 -4.90 14.34
CA THR A 191 3.88 -3.66 13.54
C THR A 191 3.36 -2.47 14.35
N GLY A 192 2.29 -2.63 15.13
CA GLY A 192 1.76 -1.58 16.00
C GLY A 192 2.74 -1.12 17.08
N PHE A 193 3.48 -2.05 17.70
CA PHE A 193 4.51 -1.71 18.69
C PHE A 193 5.72 -0.99 18.10
N PHE A 194 5.96 -1.16 16.80
CA PHE A 194 7.03 -0.49 16.06
C PHE A 194 6.48 0.63 15.15
N GLN A 195 5.34 1.20 15.51
CA GLN A 195 4.77 2.42 14.89
C GLN A 195 4.47 2.29 13.39
N GLY A 196 4.28 1.06 12.88
CA GLY A 196 3.96 0.81 11.48
C GLY A 196 2.46 0.83 11.20
N PHE A 197 2.12 0.95 9.91
CA PHE A 197 0.75 0.82 9.42
C PHE A 197 0.32 -0.66 9.33
N PRO A 198 -0.98 -0.96 9.42
CA PRO A 198 -1.51 -2.29 9.17
C PRO A 198 -0.97 -2.94 7.88
N ILE A 199 -0.62 -4.23 7.96
CA ILE A 199 -0.04 -5.01 6.85
C ILE A 199 -0.92 -6.20 6.46
N SER A 200 -0.82 -6.60 5.19
CA SER A 200 -1.45 -7.78 4.60
C SER A 200 -0.47 -8.51 3.67
N SER A 201 -0.95 -9.56 2.98
CA SER A 201 -0.20 -10.22 1.91
C SER A 201 0.16 -9.30 0.75
N SER A 202 1.14 -9.70 -0.07
CA SER A 202 1.56 -8.90 -1.24
C SER A 202 1.32 -9.62 -2.56
N SER A 203 0.21 -9.29 -3.21
CA SER A 203 -0.14 -9.81 -4.55
C SER A 203 0.87 -9.44 -5.65
N SER A 204 1.77 -8.47 -5.42
CA SER A 204 2.82 -8.07 -6.36
C SER A 204 4.21 -8.62 -6.03
N ARG A 205 4.52 -8.88 -4.75
CA ARG A 205 5.86 -9.38 -4.33
C ARG A 205 5.90 -10.90 -4.20
N THR A 206 4.83 -11.53 -3.71
CA THR A 206 4.77 -13.00 -3.58
C THR A 206 4.99 -13.72 -4.93
N PRO A 207 4.38 -13.29 -6.06
CA PRO A 207 4.66 -13.91 -7.36
C PRO A 207 6.08 -13.69 -7.86
N VAL A 208 6.69 -12.54 -7.52
CA VAL A 208 8.09 -12.27 -7.88
C VAL A 208 9.02 -13.18 -7.11
N ALA A 209 8.78 -13.39 -5.81
CA ALA A 209 9.55 -14.32 -4.98
C ALA A 209 9.41 -15.78 -5.49
N GLU A 210 8.19 -16.23 -5.77
CA GLU A 210 7.93 -17.55 -6.36
C GLU A 210 8.63 -17.71 -7.71
N ALA A 211 8.52 -16.73 -8.61
CA ALA A 211 9.18 -16.77 -9.92
C ALA A 211 10.71 -16.74 -9.82
N ALA A 212 11.25 -16.17 -8.75
CA ALA A 212 12.68 -16.23 -8.42
C ALA A 212 13.10 -17.58 -7.80
N GLY A 213 12.15 -18.50 -7.55
CA GLY A 213 12.41 -19.83 -7.04
C GLY A 213 12.33 -19.94 -5.51
N ALA A 214 11.75 -18.96 -4.81
CA ALA A 214 11.53 -19.07 -3.38
C ALA A 214 10.59 -20.25 -3.04
N ARG A 215 10.99 -21.07 -2.07
CA ARG A 215 10.24 -22.26 -1.61
C ARG A 215 9.95 -22.25 -0.10
N THR A 216 10.42 -21.21 0.59
CA THR A 216 10.32 -21.00 2.04
C THR A 216 10.10 -19.52 2.30
#